data_AF-A0A3A8GWW0-F1
#
_entry.id   AF-A0A3A8GWW0-F1
#
_cell.length_a   1.000
_cell.length_b   1.000
_cell.length_c   1.000
_cell.angle_alpha   90.00
_cell.angle_beta   90.00
_cell.angle_gamma   90.00
#
_symmetry.space_group_name_H-M   'P 1'
#
loop_
_entity.id
_entity.type
_entity.pdbx_description
1 polymer ?
#
loop_
_entity_poly.entity_id
_entity_poly.type
_entity_poly.pdbx_seq_one_letter_code
_entity_poly.pdbx_strand_id
1 'polypeptide(L)'
;MCGGAPSSPPGTWRTRRKKARAFRRLHRLQKAAREPRADFELWYADGVHFNLLPVTRSAWRRKGQRLLVPTPGKNVRVGVVGAIRFPSRHFLFAYQPKSVTTALFLSLLEKLVARAKRTGRRIVLVLDNGGPFTSHRAQAALEAARPQVRVLRLPSYTSETLNWIEGYWDELKSTYFSQMLTEQREAFYPEAVRLLHRLRRSGRLSLLAPRATP
;
A
#
# COMPACT_ATOMS: atom_id res chain seq x y z
N MET A 1 7.01 46.93 -15.76
CA MET A 1 5.98 46.01 -16.29
C MET A 1 6.27 44.62 -15.71
N CYS A 2 5.42 44.13 -14.80
CA CYS A 2 5.60 42.80 -14.21
C CYS A 2 4.98 41.74 -15.13
N GLY A 3 5.82 40.88 -15.71
CA GLY A 3 5.37 39.75 -16.52
C GLY A 3 4.60 38.75 -15.66
N GLY A 4 3.29 38.66 -15.88
CA GLY A 4 2.46 37.61 -15.30
C GLY A 4 2.94 36.25 -15.77
N ALA A 5 3.14 35.31 -14.84
CA ALA A 5 3.49 33.94 -15.16
C ALA A 5 2.50 33.35 -16.19
N PRO A 6 2.98 32.61 -17.21
CA PRO A 6 2.09 32.03 -18.22
C PRO A 6 1.05 31.13 -17.55
N SER A 7 -0.21 31.34 -17.93
CA SER A 7 -1.34 30.56 -17.44
C SER A 7 -1.14 29.09 -17.79
N SER A 8 -1.22 28.20 -16.77
CA SER A 8 -1.04 26.77 -16.99
C SER A 8 -2.09 26.22 -17.97
N PRO A 9 -1.75 25.27 -18.87
CA PRO A 9 -2.62 24.85 -19.95
C PRO A 9 -3.95 24.23 -19.45
N PRO A 10 -5.05 24.34 -20.22
CA PRO A 10 -6.42 23.94 -19.80
C PRO A 10 -6.56 22.52 -19.24
N GLY A 11 -5.76 21.56 -19.72
CA GLY A 11 -5.75 20.17 -19.23
C GLY A 11 -5.33 20.04 -17.76
N THR A 12 -4.49 20.96 -17.28
CA THR A 12 -4.00 20.96 -15.88
C THR A 12 -5.10 21.37 -14.88
N TRP A 13 -6.02 22.26 -15.30
CA TRP A 13 -7.11 22.76 -14.45
C TRP A 13 -8.17 21.71 -14.14
N ARG A 14 -8.58 20.93 -15.14
CA ARG A 14 -9.57 19.85 -14.95
C ARG A 14 -9.03 18.77 -14.00
N THR A 15 -7.76 18.40 -14.15
CA THR A 15 -7.08 17.44 -13.27
C THR A 15 -6.96 17.98 -11.84
N ARG A 16 -6.57 19.25 -11.66
CA ARG A 16 -6.54 19.92 -10.35
C ARG A 16 -7.92 19.92 -9.67
N ARG A 17 -8.99 20.26 -10.39
CA ARG A 17 -10.37 20.25 -9.85
C ARG A 17 -10.82 18.84 -9.44
N LYS A 18 -10.53 17.82 -10.25
CA LYS A 18 -10.82 16.41 -9.92
C LYS A 18 -10.06 15.98 -8.66
N LYS A 19 -8.77 16.30 -8.56
CA LYS A 19 -7.94 16.04 -7.37
C LYS A 19 -8.49 16.72 -6.12
N ALA A 20 -8.81 18.01 -6.19
CA ALA A 20 -9.37 18.76 -5.06
C ALA A 20 -10.72 18.20 -4.60
N ARG A 21 -11.58 17.76 -5.53
CA ARG A 21 -12.85 17.09 -5.21
C ARG A 21 -12.63 15.76 -4.52
N ALA A 22 -11.71 14.94 -5.02
CA ALA A 22 -11.34 13.65 -4.41
C ALA A 22 -10.77 13.86 -3.00
N PHE A 23 -9.87 14.83 -2.83
CA PHE A 23 -9.35 15.24 -1.53
C PHE A 23 -10.45 15.60 -0.54
N ARG A 24 -11.37 16.51 -0.90
CA ARG A 24 -12.50 16.88 -0.02
C ARG A 24 -13.40 15.70 0.32
N ARG A 25 -13.63 14.79 -0.64
CA ARG A 25 -14.43 13.58 -0.40
C ARG A 25 -13.73 12.64 0.57
N LEU A 26 -12.44 12.38 0.38
CA LEU A 26 -11.64 11.55 1.28
C LEU A 26 -11.56 12.16 2.67
N HIS A 27 -11.32 13.47 2.78
CA HIS A 27 -11.26 14.16 4.06
C HIS A 27 -12.57 14.01 4.85
N ARG A 28 -13.73 14.12 4.19
CA ARG A 28 -15.04 13.86 4.82
C ARG A 28 -15.18 12.41 5.28
N LEU A 29 -14.77 11.44 4.47
CA LEU A 29 -14.79 10.02 4.84
C LEU A 29 -13.84 9.72 5.99
N GLN A 30 -12.65 10.32 6.01
CA GLN A 30 -11.69 10.20 7.10
C GLN A 30 -12.24 10.79 8.40
N LYS A 31 -12.90 11.95 8.36
CA LYS A 31 -13.58 12.52 9.52
C LYS A 31 -14.68 11.57 10.02
N ALA A 32 -15.58 11.14 9.14
CA ALA A 32 -16.66 10.23 9.50
C ALA A 32 -16.16 8.88 10.03
N ALA A 33 -15.09 8.31 9.46
CA ALA A 33 -14.51 7.03 9.90
C ALA A 33 -13.83 7.10 11.28
N ARG A 34 -13.59 8.31 11.82
CA ARG A 34 -13.07 8.51 13.18
C ARG A 34 -14.18 8.56 14.22
N GLU A 35 -15.43 8.76 13.81
CA GLU A 35 -16.56 8.82 14.73
C GLU A 35 -16.77 7.45 15.40
N PRO A 36 -16.93 7.37 16.73
CA PRO A 36 -17.08 6.10 17.45
C PRO A 36 -18.23 5.23 16.95
N ARG A 37 -19.28 5.88 16.43
CA ARG A 37 -20.52 5.25 15.92
C ARG A 37 -20.54 5.08 14.40
N ALA A 38 -19.39 5.20 13.72
CA ALA A 38 -19.33 4.98 12.28
C ALA A 38 -19.81 3.56 11.92
N ASP A 39 -20.77 3.48 11.00
CA ASP A 39 -21.35 2.24 10.45
C ASP A 39 -20.45 1.60 9.38
N PHE A 40 -19.33 2.27 9.04
CA PHE A 40 -18.37 1.80 8.06
C PHE A 40 -16.92 1.91 8.54
N GLU A 41 -16.04 1.18 7.87
CA GLU A 41 -14.60 1.31 7.98
C GLU A 41 -14.00 1.85 6.69
N LEU A 42 -13.06 2.79 6.78
CA LEU A 42 -12.33 3.30 5.64
C LEU A 42 -11.02 2.54 5.47
N TRP A 43 -10.85 1.92 4.31
CA TRP A 43 -9.68 1.13 3.95
C TRP A 43 -9.02 1.70 2.72
N TYR A 44 -7.69 1.71 2.70
CA TYR A 44 -6.88 2.12 1.56
C TYR A 44 -6.11 0.92 1.07
N ALA A 45 -6.23 0.57 -0.21
CA ALA A 45 -5.59 -0.59 -0.78
C ALA A 45 -4.77 -0.25 -2.02
N ASP A 46 -3.69 -1.02 -2.20
CA ASP A 46 -2.73 -0.86 -3.29
C ASP A 46 -1.82 -2.09 -3.40
N GLY A 47 -1.11 -2.22 -4.51
CA GLY A 47 -0.13 -3.27 -4.79
C GLY A 47 1.31 -2.76 -4.76
N VAL A 48 2.21 -3.53 -4.16
CA VAL A 48 3.63 -3.21 -4.07
C VAL A 48 4.51 -4.44 -4.34
N HIS A 49 5.72 -4.20 -4.84
CA HIS A 49 6.77 -5.20 -4.88
C HIS A 49 7.83 -4.89 -3.84
N PHE A 50 8.20 -5.90 -3.05
CA PHE A 50 9.43 -5.87 -2.27
C PHE A 50 10.48 -6.76 -2.93
N ASN A 51 11.72 -6.28 -2.92
CA ASN A 51 12.80 -6.80 -3.74
C ASN A 51 14.01 -7.14 -2.86
N LEU A 52 14.74 -8.21 -3.18
CA LEU A 52 15.99 -8.60 -2.50
C LEU A 52 17.07 -7.53 -2.67
N LEU A 53 17.23 -6.98 -3.88
CA LEU A 53 18.01 -5.75 -4.02
C LEU A 53 17.06 -4.60 -3.68
N PRO A 54 17.20 -3.97 -2.51
CA PRO A 54 16.24 -2.96 -2.07
C PRO A 54 16.44 -1.65 -2.81
N VAL A 55 15.45 -0.77 -2.70
CA VAL A 55 15.62 0.63 -3.08
C VAL A 55 16.65 1.26 -2.14
N THR A 56 17.61 2.00 -2.69
CA THR A 56 18.61 2.70 -1.89
C THR A 56 17.92 3.66 -0.92
N ARG A 57 18.18 3.44 0.36
CA ARG A 57 17.76 4.29 1.49
C ARG A 57 18.99 4.54 2.38
N SER A 58 18.80 5.28 3.46
CA SER A 58 19.84 5.52 4.46
C SER A 58 20.33 4.21 5.07
N ALA A 59 21.64 4.02 5.14
CA ALA A 59 22.27 2.90 5.84
C ALA A 59 23.44 3.42 6.67
N TRP A 60 23.60 2.87 7.87
CA TRP A 60 24.73 3.17 8.75
C TRP A 60 25.86 2.17 8.48
N ARG A 61 27.09 2.69 8.40
CA ARG A 61 28.31 1.88 8.34
C ARG A 61 29.33 2.40 9.34
N ARG A 62 30.24 1.53 9.78
CA ARG A 62 31.38 1.95 10.58
C ARG A 62 32.29 2.88 9.77
N LYS A 63 32.76 3.96 10.39
CA LYS A 63 33.72 4.89 9.77
C LYS A 63 34.97 4.09 9.37
N GLY A 64 35.45 4.31 8.14
CA GLY A 64 36.60 3.58 7.59
C GLY A 64 36.31 2.20 6.98
N GLN A 65 35.10 1.62 7.18
CA GLN A 65 34.75 0.30 6.62
C GLN A 65 33.77 0.42 5.45
N ARG A 66 34.11 -0.12 4.28
CA ARG A 66 33.22 -0.13 3.12
C ARG A 66 32.09 -1.14 3.35
N LEU A 67 30.84 -0.70 3.23
CA LEU A 67 29.69 -1.61 3.18
C LEU A 67 29.57 -2.15 1.74
N LEU A 68 29.85 -3.44 1.56
CA LEU A 68 29.63 -4.12 0.29
C LEU A 68 28.21 -4.67 0.27
N VAL A 69 27.43 -4.28 -0.74
CA VAL A 69 26.06 -4.77 -0.94
C VAL A 69 26.07 -5.71 -2.14
N PRO A 70 25.90 -7.03 -1.96
CA PRO A 70 25.89 -7.98 -3.06
C PRO A 70 24.67 -7.73 -3.97
N THR A 71 24.89 -7.72 -5.28
CA THR A 71 23.83 -7.54 -6.28
C THR A 71 23.42 -8.90 -6.85
N PRO A 72 22.15 -9.35 -6.71
CA PRO A 72 21.75 -10.72 -7.02
C PRO A 72 21.59 -11.02 -8.53
N GLY A 73 22.08 -10.14 -9.42
CA GLY A 73 21.82 -10.18 -10.87
C GLY A 73 20.33 -10.02 -11.19
N LYS A 74 19.55 -11.10 -11.06
CA LYS A 74 18.08 -11.11 -11.19
C LYS A 74 17.40 -11.02 -9.82
N ASN A 75 16.79 -9.87 -9.57
CA ASN A 75 16.12 -9.55 -8.31
C ASN A 75 15.00 -10.55 -7.97
N VAL A 76 15.02 -11.09 -6.75
CA VAL A 76 13.91 -11.88 -6.19
C VAL A 76 12.88 -10.92 -5.63
N ARG A 77 11.60 -11.17 -5.92
CA ARG A 77 10.52 -10.25 -5.57
C ARG A 77 9.37 -10.98 -4.91
N VAL A 78 8.75 -10.31 -3.94
CA VAL A 78 7.43 -10.65 -3.43
C VAL A 78 6.45 -9.59 -3.92
N GLY A 79 5.42 -10.01 -4.65
CA GLY A 79 4.29 -9.18 -5.00
C GLY A 79 3.30 -9.21 -3.86
N VAL A 80 2.85 -8.04 -3.42
CA VAL A 80 1.91 -7.88 -2.30
C VAL A 80 0.77 -6.99 -2.74
N VAL A 81 -0.47 -7.39 -2.44
CA VAL A 81 -1.61 -6.47 -2.41
C VAL A 81 -2.02 -6.29 -0.97
N GLY A 82 -2.02 -5.05 -0.50
CA GLY A 82 -2.35 -4.69 0.87
C GLY A 82 -3.58 -3.80 0.96
N ALA A 83 -4.20 -3.80 2.14
CA ALA A 83 -5.17 -2.81 2.57
C ALA A 83 -4.87 -2.39 4.01
N ILE A 84 -4.90 -1.09 4.29
CA ILE A 84 -4.78 -0.54 5.64
C ILE A 84 -6.05 0.19 6.07
N ARG A 85 -6.48 -0.05 7.31
CA ARG A 85 -7.63 0.62 7.93
C ARG A 85 -7.24 1.98 8.48
N PHE A 86 -7.88 3.03 8.00
CA PHE A 86 -7.76 4.35 8.60
C PHE A 86 -8.63 4.48 9.86
N PRO A 87 -8.17 5.14 10.95
CA PRO A 87 -6.78 5.57 11.22
C PRO A 87 -5.94 4.49 11.91
N SER A 88 -6.54 3.36 12.29
CA SER A 88 -5.92 2.34 13.17
C SER A 88 -4.70 1.60 12.60
N ARG A 89 -4.43 1.71 11.29
CA ARG A 89 -3.40 0.95 10.57
C ARG A 89 -3.53 -0.57 10.65
N HIS A 90 -4.73 -1.10 10.91
CA HIS A 90 -4.96 -2.54 10.78
C HIS A 90 -4.65 -2.95 9.34
N PHE A 91 -3.71 -3.89 9.17
CA PHE A 91 -3.18 -4.27 7.87
C PHE A 91 -3.67 -5.66 7.45
N LEU A 92 -4.28 -5.75 6.27
CA LEU A 92 -4.61 -7.00 5.60
C LEU A 92 -3.82 -7.07 4.30
N PHE A 93 -3.35 -8.25 3.94
CA PHE A 93 -2.59 -8.43 2.70
C PHE A 93 -2.75 -9.82 2.12
N ALA A 94 -2.48 -9.92 0.82
CA ALA A 94 -2.21 -11.16 0.08
C ALA A 94 -0.85 -11.01 -0.61
N TYR A 95 -0.15 -12.12 -0.80
CA TYR A 95 1.19 -12.11 -1.38
C TYR A 95 1.42 -13.32 -2.29
N GLN A 96 2.28 -13.16 -3.29
CA GLN A 96 2.75 -14.24 -4.14
C GLN A 96 4.17 -13.94 -4.64
N PRO A 97 4.87 -14.93 -5.21
CA PRO A 97 6.15 -14.68 -5.87
C PRO A 97 6.00 -13.76 -7.09
N LYS A 98 7.04 -12.97 -7.36
CA LYS A 98 7.27 -12.18 -8.59
C LYS A 98 6.37 -10.96 -8.78
N SER A 99 5.06 -11.15 -8.95
CA SER A 99 4.18 -10.11 -9.51
C SER A 99 2.93 -9.86 -8.68
N VAL A 100 2.44 -8.62 -8.75
CA VAL A 100 1.11 -8.26 -8.26
C VAL A 100 0.10 -8.61 -9.35
N THR A 101 -0.93 -9.38 -9.00
CA THR A 101 -1.93 -9.89 -9.96
C THR A 101 -3.35 -9.63 -9.48
N THR A 102 -4.31 -9.73 -10.40
CA THR A 102 -5.73 -9.73 -10.05
C THR A 102 -6.06 -10.82 -9.04
N ALA A 103 -5.46 -12.01 -9.14
CA ALA A 103 -5.71 -13.11 -8.20
C ALA A 103 -5.37 -12.72 -6.76
N LEU A 104 -4.25 -12.02 -6.54
CA LEU A 104 -3.93 -11.47 -5.21
C LEU A 104 -4.96 -10.49 -4.72
N PHE A 105 -5.45 -9.61 -5.60
CA PHE A 105 -6.49 -8.67 -5.22
C PHE A 105 -7.78 -9.39 -4.83
N LEU A 106 -8.18 -10.44 -5.54
CA LEU A 106 -9.34 -11.26 -5.17
C LEU A 106 -9.17 -11.88 -3.77
N SER A 107 -8.00 -12.45 -3.47
CA SER A 107 -7.72 -12.98 -2.13
C SER A 107 -7.71 -11.91 -1.03
N LEU A 108 -7.34 -10.67 -1.35
CA LEU A 108 -7.47 -9.55 -0.42
C LEU A 108 -8.94 -9.14 -0.23
N LEU A 109 -9.71 -9.08 -1.32
CA LEU A 109 -11.12 -8.72 -1.30
C LEU A 109 -11.94 -9.68 -0.45
N GLU A 110 -11.68 -10.99 -0.55
CA GLU A 110 -12.30 -12.01 0.31
C GLU A 110 -12.07 -11.73 1.80
N LYS A 111 -10.83 -11.36 2.18
CA LYS A 111 -10.48 -11.00 3.57
C LYS A 111 -11.23 -9.75 4.03
N LEU A 112 -11.40 -8.77 3.16
CA LEU A 112 -12.16 -7.55 3.44
C LEU A 112 -13.66 -7.85 3.61
N VAL A 113 -14.25 -8.67 2.73
CA VAL A 113 -15.64 -9.11 2.83
C VAL A 113 -15.89 -9.88 4.12
N ALA A 114 -15.02 -10.84 4.44
CA ALA A 114 -15.10 -11.60 5.69
C ALA A 114 -15.02 -10.68 6.92
N ARG A 115 -14.16 -9.65 6.88
CA ARG A 115 -14.09 -8.65 7.93
C ARG A 115 -15.36 -7.80 8.05
N ALA A 116 -15.89 -7.30 6.95
CA ALA A 116 -17.11 -6.51 6.95
C ALA A 116 -18.27 -7.30 7.57
N LYS A 117 -18.42 -8.56 7.19
CA LYS A 117 -19.40 -9.49 7.81
C LYS A 117 -19.16 -9.66 9.31
N ARG A 118 -17.93 -9.95 9.72
CA ARG A 118 -17.57 -10.17 11.14
C ARG A 118 -17.80 -8.94 12.02
N THR A 119 -17.57 -7.74 11.49
CA THR A 119 -17.68 -6.49 12.26
C THR A 119 -19.07 -5.84 12.17
N GLY A 120 -19.93 -6.31 11.25
CA GLY A 120 -21.20 -5.67 10.92
C GLY A 120 -21.07 -4.31 10.23
N ARG A 121 -19.83 -3.83 10.00
CA ARG A 121 -19.56 -2.52 9.38
C ARG A 121 -19.24 -2.69 7.91
N ARG A 122 -19.84 -1.86 7.07
CA ARG A 122 -19.49 -1.81 5.63
C ARG A 122 -18.06 -1.30 5.47
N ILE A 123 -17.39 -1.67 4.40
CA ILE A 123 -16.06 -1.16 4.08
C ILE A 123 -16.17 -0.18 2.93
N VAL A 124 -15.63 1.03 3.09
CA VAL A 124 -15.32 1.92 1.98
C VAL A 124 -13.87 1.66 1.59
N LEU A 125 -13.65 1.04 0.44
CA LEU A 125 -12.34 0.67 -0.07
C LEU A 125 -11.85 1.71 -1.08
N VAL A 126 -10.83 2.46 -0.70
CA VAL A 126 -10.12 3.39 -1.58
C VAL A 126 -9.13 2.62 -2.43
N LEU A 127 -9.27 2.72 -3.75
CA LEU A 127 -8.40 2.07 -4.73
C LEU A 127 -7.93 3.09 -5.76
N ASP A 128 -6.72 2.90 -6.28
CA ASP A 128 -6.28 3.58 -7.48
C ASP A 128 -6.82 2.88 -8.75
N ASN A 129 -6.25 3.22 -9.91
CA ASN A 129 -6.62 2.63 -11.20
C ASN A 129 -5.60 1.60 -11.69
N GLY A 130 -4.83 0.98 -10.79
CA GLY A 130 -3.84 -0.05 -11.12
C GLY A 130 -4.47 -1.26 -11.81
N GLY A 131 -3.74 -1.85 -12.76
CA GLY A 131 -4.21 -2.98 -13.60
C GLY A 131 -4.85 -4.15 -12.81
N PRO A 132 -4.24 -4.64 -11.71
CA PRO A 132 -4.83 -5.69 -10.88
C PRO A 132 -6.25 -5.39 -10.35
N PHE A 133 -6.59 -4.10 -10.21
CA PHE A 133 -7.87 -3.63 -9.66
C PHE A 133 -8.90 -3.26 -10.72
N THR A 134 -8.50 -3.18 -11.99
CA THR A 134 -9.37 -2.71 -13.10
C THR A 134 -9.73 -3.80 -14.10
N SER A 135 -9.10 -4.98 -14.02
CA SER A 135 -9.45 -6.15 -14.84
C SER A 135 -10.93 -6.56 -14.71
N HIS A 136 -11.51 -7.19 -15.75
CA HIS A 136 -12.90 -7.65 -15.75
C HIS A 136 -13.22 -8.54 -14.54
N ARG A 137 -12.30 -9.47 -14.20
CA ARG A 137 -12.45 -10.34 -13.02
C ARG A 137 -12.46 -9.53 -11.71
N ALA A 138 -11.63 -8.51 -11.58
CA ALA A 138 -11.63 -7.62 -10.41
C ALA A 138 -12.94 -6.84 -10.30
N GLN A 139 -13.45 -6.30 -11.41
CA GLN A 139 -14.69 -5.55 -11.43
C GLN A 139 -15.88 -6.43 -11.07
N ALA A 140 -15.99 -7.62 -11.66
CA ALA A 140 -17.05 -8.58 -11.34
C ALA A 140 -17.05 -8.97 -9.85
N ALA A 141 -15.86 -9.23 -9.29
CA ALA A 141 -15.74 -9.55 -7.86
C ALA A 141 -16.09 -8.36 -6.96
N LEU A 142 -15.74 -7.14 -7.35
CA LEU A 142 -16.11 -5.92 -6.63
C LEU A 142 -17.62 -5.68 -6.63
N GLU A 143 -18.30 -5.93 -7.75
CA GLU A 143 -19.76 -5.84 -7.81
C GLU A 143 -20.42 -6.92 -6.95
N ALA A 144 -19.93 -8.15 -6.96
CA ALA A 144 -20.41 -9.21 -6.09
C ALA A 144 -20.22 -8.88 -4.59
N ALA A 145 -19.11 -8.21 -4.24
CA ALA A 145 -18.78 -7.80 -2.89
C ALA A 145 -19.49 -6.50 -2.44
N ARG A 146 -20.23 -5.82 -3.33
CA ARG A 146 -20.81 -4.49 -3.11
C ARG A 146 -21.65 -4.33 -1.83
N PRO A 147 -22.42 -5.34 -1.35
CA PRO A 147 -23.16 -5.21 -0.10
C PRO A 147 -22.27 -5.00 1.13
N GLN A 148 -21.03 -5.49 1.08
CA GLN A 148 -20.05 -5.40 2.15
C GLN A 148 -18.96 -4.36 1.88
N VAL A 149 -18.53 -4.21 0.62
CA VAL A 149 -17.37 -3.41 0.21
C VAL A 149 -17.78 -2.44 -0.90
N ARG A 150 -17.82 -1.15 -0.58
CA ARG A 150 -18.07 -0.07 -1.53
C ARG A 150 -16.74 0.54 -1.98
N VAL A 151 -16.48 0.54 -3.28
CA VAL A 151 -15.24 1.10 -3.83
C VAL A 151 -15.33 2.61 -4.02
N LEU A 152 -14.27 3.31 -3.63
CA LEU A 152 -13.98 4.69 -4.00
C LEU A 152 -12.72 4.71 -4.87
N ARG A 153 -12.88 4.87 -6.18
CA ARG A 153 -11.73 5.03 -7.08
C ARG A 153 -11.14 6.43 -7.00
N LEU A 154 -9.82 6.49 -6.92
CA LEU A 154 -9.05 7.72 -7.00
C LEU A 154 -8.93 8.19 -8.46
N PRO A 155 -8.86 9.51 -8.71
CA PRO A 155 -8.46 10.01 -10.02
C PRO A 155 -7.06 9.50 -10.40
N SER A 156 -6.81 9.32 -11.69
CA SER A 156 -5.48 8.96 -12.19
C SER A 156 -4.41 9.95 -11.72
N TYR A 157 -3.19 9.45 -11.46
CA TYR A 157 -2.03 10.23 -11.00
C TYR A 157 -2.26 10.97 -9.68
N THR A 158 -3.02 10.38 -8.76
CA THR A 158 -3.23 10.95 -7.42
C THR A 158 -2.92 10.00 -6.26
N SER A 159 -2.56 8.75 -6.55
CA SER A 159 -2.26 7.72 -5.55
C SER A 159 -1.24 8.19 -4.51
N GLU A 160 -0.07 8.65 -4.93
CA GLU A 160 1.01 9.13 -4.04
C GLU A 160 0.58 10.23 -3.06
N THR A 161 -0.42 11.03 -3.43
CA THR A 161 -0.89 12.16 -2.60
C THR A 161 -2.16 11.87 -1.81
N LEU A 162 -2.97 10.91 -2.24
CA LEU A 162 -4.31 10.67 -1.69
C LEU A 162 -4.51 9.26 -1.13
N ASN A 163 -3.71 8.29 -1.56
CA ASN A 163 -3.78 6.92 -1.11
C ASN A 163 -2.92 6.74 0.13
N TRP A 164 -3.58 6.60 1.29
CA TRP A 164 -2.89 6.59 2.59
C TRP A 164 -1.91 5.43 2.76
N ILE A 165 -2.11 4.34 2.00
CA ILE A 165 -1.23 3.16 2.04
C ILE A 165 0.14 3.41 1.43
N GLU A 166 0.31 4.41 0.56
CA GLU A 166 1.61 4.74 -0.04
C GLU A 166 2.64 5.11 1.04
N GLY A 167 2.23 5.95 2.00
CA GLY A 167 3.09 6.28 3.15
C GLY A 167 3.40 5.07 4.02
N TYR A 168 2.48 4.11 4.12
CA TYR A 168 2.72 2.85 4.83
C TYR A 168 3.74 1.97 4.06
N TRP A 169 3.65 1.91 2.73
CA TRP A 169 4.64 1.23 1.90
C TRP A 169 6.02 1.86 1.99
N ASP A 170 6.11 3.19 1.99
CA ASP A 170 7.37 3.90 2.16
C ASP A 170 7.99 3.64 3.53
N GLU A 171 7.18 3.62 4.59
CA GLU A 171 7.64 3.26 5.94
C GLU A 171 8.17 1.82 5.98
N LEU A 172 7.48 0.86 5.34
CA LEU A 172 7.95 -0.53 5.24
C LEU A 172 9.25 -0.66 4.44
N LYS A 173 9.34 0.02 3.29
CA LYS A 173 10.54 0.03 2.45
C LYS A 173 11.72 0.60 3.22
N SER A 174 11.52 1.72 3.91
CA SER A 174 12.59 2.44 4.62
C SER A 174 13.05 1.73 5.89
N THR A 175 12.12 1.20 6.68
CA THR A 175 12.43 0.64 8.00
C THR A 175 12.90 -0.80 7.93
N TYR A 176 12.37 -1.58 6.99
CA TYR A 176 12.57 -3.03 6.98
C TYR A 176 13.25 -3.53 5.72
N PHE A 177 12.66 -3.26 4.55
CA PHE A 177 13.12 -3.89 3.32
C PHE A 177 14.45 -3.31 2.80
N SER A 178 14.76 -2.05 3.10
CA SER A 178 16.07 -1.43 2.85
C SER A 178 17.23 -2.14 3.52
N GLN A 179 16.96 -2.80 4.65
CA GLN A 179 17.94 -3.50 5.49
C GLN A 179 17.87 -5.02 5.34
N MET A 180 16.92 -5.53 4.56
CA MET A 180 16.72 -6.98 4.34
C MET A 180 17.65 -7.48 3.25
N LEU A 181 18.94 -7.62 3.58
CA LEU A 181 19.98 -8.14 2.72
C LEU A 181 20.24 -9.61 3.09
N THR A 182 19.49 -10.55 2.50
CA THR A 182 19.71 -11.97 2.77
C THR A 182 20.95 -12.46 2.04
N GLU A 183 21.82 -13.21 2.72
CA GLU A 183 23.03 -13.80 2.13
C GLU A 183 22.68 -14.79 1.01
N GLN A 184 21.69 -15.64 1.28
CA GLN A 184 21.14 -16.57 0.30
C GLN A 184 19.92 -15.94 -0.38
N ARG A 185 19.90 -16.00 -1.70
CA ARG A 185 18.86 -15.41 -2.54
C ARG A 185 17.48 -16.00 -2.27
N GLU A 186 17.43 -17.29 -2.00
CA GLU A 186 16.23 -18.08 -1.78
C GLU A 186 15.59 -17.77 -0.41
N ALA A 187 16.37 -17.27 0.54
CA ALA A 187 15.90 -16.90 1.87
C ALA A 187 15.05 -15.62 1.88
N PHE A 188 15.21 -14.73 0.89
CA PHE A 188 14.51 -13.45 0.83
C PHE A 188 12.98 -13.59 0.91
N TYR A 189 12.40 -14.42 0.03
CA TYR A 189 10.95 -14.55 -0.06
C TYR A 189 10.31 -15.03 1.25
N PRO A 190 10.73 -16.15 1.87
CA PRO A 190 10.15 -16.60 3.12
C PRO A 190 10.40 -15.62 4.28
N GLU A 191 11.50 -14.88 4.29
CA GLU A 191 11.77 -13.85 5.32
C GLU A 191 10.90 -12.61 5.17
N ALA A 192 10.74 -12.11 3.94
CA ALA A 192 9.83 -11.02 3.61
C ALA A 192 8.40 -11.35 4.05
N VAL A 193 7.93 -12.57 3.75
CA VAL A 193 6.61 -13.06 4.16
C VAL A 193 6.50 -13.16 5.68
N ARG A 194 7.50 -13.73 6.36
CA ARG A 194 7.54 -13.80 7.83
C ARG A 194 7.44 -12.41 8.46
N LEU A 195 8.18 -11.43 7.94
CA LEU A 195 8.12 -10.04 8.39
C LEU A 195 6.71 -9.45 8.22
N LEU A 196 6.10 -9.57 7.04
CA LEU A 196 4.75 -9.07 6.77
C LEU A 196 3.71 -9.65 7.73
N HIS A 197 3.83 -10.95 8.06
CA HIS A 197 2.98 -11.59 9.06
C HIS A 197 3.17 -11.03 10.47
N ARG A 198 4.41 -10.71 10.88
CA ARG A 198 4.66 -10.06 12.18
C ARG A 198 4.06 -8.66 12.24
N LEU A 199 4.24 -7.87 11.19
CA LEU A 199 3.69 -6.51 11.08
C LEU A 199 2.15 -6.48 11.16
N ARG A 200 1.49 -7.48 10.56
CA ARG A 200 0.03 -7.66 10.67
C ARG A 200 -0.43 -7.87 12.11
N ARG A 201 0.35 -8.56 12.94
CA ARG A 201 0.00 -8.87 14.34
C ARG A 201 0.25 -7.69 15.27
N SER A 202 1.34 -6.94 15.06
CA SER A 202 1.71 -5.85 15.96
C SER A 202 0.79 -4.63 15.82
N GLY A 203 0.20 -4.41 14.64
CA GLY A 203 -0.60 -3.20 14.34
C GLY A 203 0.18 -1.88 14.46
N ARG A 204 1.48 -1.97 14.77
CA ARG A 204 2.41 -0.87 15.02
C ARG A 204 3.74 -1.22 14.35
N LEU A 205 4.23 -0.28 13.54
CA LEU A 205 5.45 -0.41 12.75
C LEU A 205 6.74 -0.19 13.55
N SER A 206 6.66 0.20 14.83
CA SER A 206 7.82 0.61 15.65
C SER A 206 8.45 -0.50 16.51
N LEU A 207 7.98 -1.75 16.45
CA LEU A 207 8.35 -2.79 17.42
C LEU A 207 9.31 -3.87 16.90
N LEU A 208 9.79 -3.77 15.66
CA LEU A 208 10.60 -4.82 15.07
C LEU A 208 11.82 -4.21 14.38
N ALA A 209 12.82 -3.82 15.17
CA ALA A 209 14.16 -3.68 14.59
C ALA A 209 14.53 -5.02 13.92
N PRO A 210 15.05 -5.04 12.68
CA PRO A 210 15.67 -6.24 12.16
C PRO A 210 16.75 -6.65 13.17
N ARG A 211 16.72 -7.90 13.63
CA ARG A 211 17.85 -8.45 14.37
C ARG A 211 19.04 -8.35 13.41
N ALA A 212 20.02 -7.52 13.74
CA ALA A 212 21.31 -7.63 13.11
C ALA A 212 21.80 -9.05 13.41
N THR A 213 21.74 -9.93 12.41
CA THR A 213 22.53 -11.14 12.48
C THR A 213 24.00 -10.71 12.35
N PRO A 214 24.88 -11.13 13.29
CA PRO A 214 26.28 -10.77 13.28
C PRO A 214 27.01 -11.29 12.03
#